data_AF-A0A075G4K7-F1
#
_entry.id   AF-A0A075G4K7-F1
#
_cell.length_a   1.000
_cell.length_b   1.000
_cell.length_c   1.000
_cell.angle_alpha   90.00
_cell.angle_beta   90.00
_cell.angle_gamma   90.00
#
_symmetry.space_group_name_H-M   'P 1'
#
loop_
_entity.id
_entity.type
_entity.pdbx_description
1 polymer ?
#
loop_
_entity_poly.entity_id
_entity_poly.type
_entity_poly.pdbx_seq_one_letter_code
_entity_poly.pdbx_strand_id
1 'polypeptide(L)' 'MGTVIPKHALSYIDQSLFSHIIKRNTGATAALLDWNGMGKNKQKILEMLGTTDLEVIKL' A
#
# COMPACT_ATOMS: atom_id res chain seq x y z
N MET A 1 -3.35 3.40 14.49
CA MET A 1 -4.02 2.20 13.98
C MET A 1 -3.72 2.09 12.49
N GLY A 2 -3.37 0.90 12.00
CA GLY A 2 -2.99 0.70 10.60
C GLY A 2 -4.19 0.69 9.64
N THR A 3 -3.93 0.70 8.33
CA THR A 3 -4.95 0.51 7.28
C THR A 3 -4.72 -0.81 6.56
N VAL A 4 -5.80 -1.57 6.33
CA VAL A 4 -5.78 -2.83 5.58
C VAL A 4 -6.60 -2.65 4.32
N ILE A 5 -6.03 -2.98 3.16
CA ILE A 5 -6.77 -2.99 1.89
C ILE A 5 -6.84 -4.40 1.32
N PRO A 6 -8.05 -4.94 1.09
CA PRO A 6 -8.21 -6.26 0.51
C PRO A 6 -7.86 -6.28 -0.99
N LYS A 7 -7.45 -7.45 -1.50
CA LYS A 7 -7.06 -7.68 -2.90
C LYS A 7 -8.01 -7.07 -3.94
N HIS A 8 -9.32 -7.28 -3.76
CA HIS A 8 -10.34 -6.82 -4.71
C HIS A 8 -10.48 -5.29 -4.74
N ALA A 9 -10.01 -4.59 -3.70
CA ALA A 9 -10.04 -3.14 -3.61
C ALA A 9 -8.77 -2.46 -4.16
N LEU A 10 -7.68 -3.21 -4.36
CA LEU A 10 -6.40 -2.67 -4.83
C LEU A 10 -6.49 -1.97 -6.19
N SER A 11 -7.41 -2.37 -7.06
CA SER A 11 -7.62 -1.72 -8.36
C SER A 11 -8.09 -0.28 -8.23
N TYR A 12 -8.84 0.03 -7.16
CA TYR A 12 -9.43 1.35 -6.92
C TYR A 12 -8.49 2.30 -6.17
N ILE A 13 -7.32 1.84 -5.72
CA ILE A 13 -6.33 2.73 -5.12
C ILE A 13 -5.77 3.64 -6.22
N ASP A 14 -6.10 4.91 -6.19
CA ASP A 14 -5.41 5.94 -6.96
C ASP A 14 -4.44 6.73 -6.06
N GLN A 15 -3.76 7.71 -6.65
CA GLN A 15 -2.79 8.53 -5.93
C GLN A 15 -3.42 9.36 -4.81
N SER A 16 -4.66 9.81 -5.00
CA SER A 16 -5.38 10.64 -4.02
C SER A 16 -5.73 9.83 -2.78
N LEU A 17 -6.33 8.65 -2.99
CA LEU A 17 -6.68 7.73 -1.91
C LEU A 17 -5.42 7.21 -1.21
N PHE A 18 -4.38 6.85 -1.97
CA PHE A 18 -3.09 6.44 -1.41
C PHE A 18 -2.51 7.53 -0.49
N SER A 19 -2.45 8.79 -0.96
CA SER A 19 -1.98 9.91 -0.15
C SER A 19 -2.81 10.09 1.12
N HIS A 20 -4.14 9.94 1.03
CA HIS A 20 -5.01 10.00 2.20
C HIS A 20 -4.69 8.92 3.22
N ILE A 21 -4.45 7.68 2.77
CA ILE A 21 -4.07 6.55 3.63
C ILE A 21 -2.76 6.88 4.34
N ILE A 22 -1.71 7.28 3.61
CA ILE A 22 -0.40 7.59 4.23
C ILE A 22 -0.55 8.69 5.29
N LYS A 23 -1.28 9.77 4.99
CA LYS A 23 -1.51 10.87 5.95
C LYS A 23 -2.23 10.43 7.23
N ARG A 24 -3.13 9.44 7.14
CA ARG A 24 -3.86 8.89 8.30
C ARG A 24 -3.03 7.91 9.13
N ASN A 25 -1.97 7.34 8.56
CA ASN A 25 -1.09 6.37 9.22
C ASN A 25 0.22 7.04 9.68
N THR A 26 0.12 8.20 10.33
CA THR A 26 1.29 8.92 10.86
C THR A 26 2.06 8.03 11.83
N GLY A 27 3.37 7.89 11.60
CA GLY A 27 4.26 7.04 12.40
C GLY A 27 4.30 5.57 11.97
N ALA A 28 3.61 5.18 10.89
CA ALA A 28 3.84 3.89 10.27
C ALA A 28 5.27 3.83 9.71
N THR A 29 5.95 2.70 9.92
CA THR A 29 7.33 2.47 9.46
C THR A 29 7.42 1.44 8.36
N ALA A 30 6.39 0.62 8.18
CA ALA A 30 6.38 -0.46 7.20
C ALA A 30 5.00 -0.64 6.54
N ALA A 31 5.03 -1.13 5.30
CA ALA A 31 3.88 -1.62 4.56
C ALA A 31 4.02 -3.13 4.35
N LEU A 32 3.05 -3.89 4.85
CA LEU A 32 2.99 -5.34 4.67
C LEU A 32 2.22 -5.67 3.39
N LEU A 33 2.85 -6.38 2.48
CA LEU A 33 2.29 -6.76 1.20
C LEU A 33 2.18 -8.28 1.09
N ASP A 34 0.96 -8.81 1.00
CA ASP A 34 0.74 -10.20 0.56
C ASP A 34 1.13 -10.32 -0.92
N TRP A 35 2.38 -10.66 -1.17
CA TRP A 35 2.95 -10.59 -2.50
C TRP A 35 2.24 -11.56 -3.43
N ASN A 36 1.84 -12.74 -2.93
CA ASN A 36 1.14 -13.74 -3.73
C ASN A 36 -0.32 -13.34 -4.00
N GLY A 37 -0.99 -12.74 -3.01
CA GLY A 37 -2.39 -12.32 -3.10
C GLY A 37 -2.64 -11.12 -4.00
N MET A 38 -1.70 -10.18 -4.15
CA MET A 38 -1.96 -8.88 -4.82
C MET A 38 -2.25 -8.93 -6.34
N GLY A 39 -1.93 -10.02 -7.03
CA GLY A 39 -2.23 -10.19 -8.46
C GLY A 39 -1.60 -9.10 -9.35
N LYS A 40 -2.36 -8.57 -10.31
CA LYS A 40 -1.88 -7.56 -11.30
C LYS A 40 -1.56 -6.18 -10.71
N ASN A 41 -1.99 -5.90 -9.47
CA ASN A 41 -1.81 -4.59 -8.85
C ASN A 41 -0.45 -4.42 -8.15
N LYS A 42 0.39 -5.47 -8.09
CA LYS A 42 1.69 -5.46 -7.40
C LYS A 42 2.56 -4.28 -7.80
N GLN A 43 2.79 -4.12 -9.10
CA GLN A 43 3.69 -3.09 -9.62
C GLN A 43 3.18 -1.68 -9.29
N LYS A 44 1.90 -1.41 -9.55
CA LYS A 44 1.25 -0.13 -9.22
C LYS A 44 1.41 0.24 -7.75
N ILE A 45 1.20 -0.71 -6.83
CA ILE A 45 1.31 -0.45 -5.39
C ILE A 45 2.77 -0.28 -4.97
N LEU A 46 3.71 -1.03 -5.54
CA LEU A 46 5.14 -0.83 -5.32
C LEU A 46 5.60 0.56 -5.78
N GLU A 47 5.16 1.02 -6.94
CA GLU A 47 5.49 2.35 -7.46
C GLU A 47 4.98 3.45 -6.52
N MET A 48 3.75 3.32 -6.03
CA MET A 48 3.20 4.25 -5.03
C MET A 48 3.99 4.22 -3.72
N LEU A 49 4.32 3.04 -3.19
CA LEU A 49 5.12 2.90 -1.96
C LEU A 49 6.55 3.42 -2.14
N GLY A 50 7.12 3.36 -3.34
CA GLY A 50 8.42 3.96 -3.67
C GLY A 50 8.46 5.48 -3.54
N THR A 51 7.30 6.14 -3.38
CA THR A 51 7.20 7.58 -3.07
C THR A 51 7.17 7.88 -1.57
N THR A 52 7.35 6.86 -0.73
CA THR A 52 7.27 6.95 0.74
C THR A 52 8.51 6.35 1.39
N ASP A 53 8.75 6.71 2.65
CA ASP A 53 9.84 6.13 3.45
C ASP A 53 9.46 4.82 4.16
N LEU A 54 8.31 4.22 3.80
CA LEU A 54 7.86 2.97 4.40
C LEU A 54 8.71 1.80 3.93
N GLU A 55 9.16 0.98 4.87
CA GLU A 55 9.77 -0.31 4.56
C GLU A 55 8.74 -1.25 3.93
N VAL A 56 9.05 -1.80 2.75
CA VAL A 56 8.16 -2.74 2.07
C VAL A 56 8.51 -4.17 2.48
N ILE A 57 7.64 -4.79 3.29
CA ILE A 57 7.78 -6.18 3.73
C ILE A 57 6.82 -7.05 2.92
N LYS A 58 7.37 -8.01 2.17
CA LYS A 58 6.59 -8.95 1.34
C LYS A 58 6.37 -10.24 2.11
N LEU A 59 5.10 -10.60 2.29
CA LEU A 59 4.61 -11.85 2.90
C LEU A 59 4.24 -12.87 1.82
#